data_AF-A0A924TRS2-F1
#
_entry.id   AF-A0A924TRS2-F1
#
_cell.length_a   1.000
_cell.length_b   1.000
_cell.length_c   1.000
_cell.angle_alpha   90.00
_cell.angle_beta   90.00
_cell.angle_gamma   90.00
#
_symmetry.space_group_name_H-M   'P 1'
#
loop_
_entity.id
_entity.type
_entity.pdbx_description
1 polymer ?
#
loop_
_entity_poly.entity_id
_entity_poly.type
_entity_poly.pdbx_seq_one_letter_code
_entity_poly.pdbx_strand_id
1 'polypeptide(L)'
;LLPEAERLSDGATVGQPDEQFHLQLVQASGNREMARVHREITERIRIIRRLDFTKPARLAATYDEHAGILRAITRRRSDDAQRLLRAHVEQSKLEVRHITLDMLYRARRQA
;
A
#
# COMPACT_ATOMS: atom_id res chain seq x y z
N LEU A 1 15.53 -3.88 7.85
CA LEU A 1 14.17 -3.31 7.68
C LEU A 1 14.12 -2.06 8.52
N LEU A 2 13.52 -0.98 8.00
CA LEU A 2 13.69 0.38 8.52
C LEU A 2 13.32 0.49 10.01
N PRO A 3 14.22 1.02 10.87
CA PRO A 3 13.92 1.40 12.24
C PRO A 3 12.78 2.41 12.29
N GLU A 4 12.02 2.43 13.39
CA GLU A 4 10.87 3.34 13.54
C GLU A 4 11.26 4.82 13.41
N ALA A 5 12.43 5.21 13.93
CA ALA A 5 12.96 6.56 13.82
C ALA A 5 13.28 7.02 12.38
N GLU A 6 13.43 6.07 11.45
CA GLU A 6 13.69 6.35 10.03
C GLU A 6 12.42 6.26 9.17
N ARG A 7 11.27 5.93 9.76
CA ARG A 7 9.98 5.85 9.04
C ARG A 7 9.46 7.26 8.77
N LEU A 8 8.97 7.46 7.56
CA LEU A 8 8.27 8.69 7.20
C LEU A 8 6.91 8.72 7.90
N SER A 9 6.56 9.88 8.46
CA SER A 9 5.31 10.10 9.19
C SER A 9 4.29 10.94 8.43
N ASP A 10 4.69 11.57 7.32
CA ASP A 10 3.80 12.36 6.48
C ASP A 10 3.21 11.48 5.37
N GLY A 11 1.88 11.32 5.37
CA GLY A 11 1.15 10.56 4.36
C GLY A 11 1.35 11.06 2.93
N ALA A 12 1.62 12.37 2.74
CA ALA A 12 1.93 12.91 1.41
C ALA A 12 3.26 12.35 0.87
N THR A 13 4.22 12.07 1.76
CA THR A 13 5.54 11.55 1.40
C THR A 13 5.57 10.02 1.29
N VAL A 14 4.72 9.30 2.01
CA VAL A 14 4.70 7.81 2.02
C VAL A 14 4.06 7.19 0.79
N GLY A 15 3.16 7.90 0.11
CA GLY A 15 2.49 7.37 -1.08
C GLY A 15 3.44 6.94 -2.21
N GLN A 16 4.51 7.70 -2.47
CA GLN A 16 5.46 7.33 -3.52
C GLN A 16 6.31 6.09 -3.18
N PRO A 17 6.94 6.00 -1.99
CA PRO A 17 7.62 4.79 -1.55
C PRO A 17 6.72 3.54 -1.55
N ASP A 18 5.46 3.68 -1.13
CA ASP A 18 4.48 2.60 -1.18
C ASP A 18 4.24 2.11 -2.62
N GLU A 19 3.96 3.02 -3.56
CA GLU A 19 3.81 2.69 -4.98
C GLU A 19 5.07 2.00 -5.54
N GLN A 20 6.26 2.50 -5.19
CA GLN A 20 7.54 1.94 -5.63
C GLN A 20 7.77 0.52 -5.10
N PHE A 21 7.42 0.25 -3.84
CA PHE A 21 7.51 -1.08 -3.25
C PHE A 21 6.77 -2.12 -4.09
N HIS A 22 5.49 -1.88 -4.41
CA HIS A 22 4.70 -2.82 -5.21
C HIS A 22 5.22 -2.97 -6.64
N LEU A 23 5.62 -1.86 -7.27
CA LEU A 23 6.16 -1.89 -8.62
C LEU A 23 7.44 -2.73 -8.68
N GLN A 24 8.33 -2.59 -7.69
CA GLN A 24 9.58 -3.37 -7.62
C GLN A 24 9.32 -4.86 -7.44
N LEU A 25 8.32 -5.26 -6.63
CA LEU A 25 7.95 -6.68 -6.50
C LEU A 25 7.49 -7.29 -7.83
N VAL A 26 6.69 -6.56 -8.59
CA VAL A 26 6.22 -7.01 -9.92
C VAL A 26 7.37 -7.05 -10.91
N GLN A 27 8.23 -6.03 -10.92
CA GLN A 27 9.42 -5.98 -11.78
C GLN A 27 10.39 -7.14 -11.49
N ALA A 28 10.53 -7.55 -10.23
CA ALA A 28 11.37 -8.66 -9.82
C ALA A 28 10.91 -10.01 -10.39
N SER A 29 9.69 -10.12 -10.92
CA SER A 29 9.22 -11.33 -11.62
C SER A 29 9.87 -11.50 -13.01
N GLY A 30 10.54 -10.47 -13.55
CA GLY A 30 11.10 -10.46 -14.91
C GLY A 30 10.08 -10.29 -16.03
N ASN A 31 8.78 -10.23 -15.74
CA ASN A 31 7.73 -10.07 -16.74
C ASN A 31 7.49 -8.58 -17.04
N ARG A 32 8.08 -8.10 -18.14
CA ARG A 32 8.01 -6.68 -18.55
C ARG A 32 6.59 -6.22 -18.85
N GLU A 33 5.77 -7.06 -19.47
CA GLU A 33 4.40 -6.70 -19.81
C GLU A 33 3.54 -6.59 -18.54
N MET A 34 3.71 -7.52 -17.60
CA MET A 34 3.05 -7.45 -16.30
C MET A 34 3.45 -6.18 -15.52
N ALA A 35 4.73 -5.81 -15.55
CA ALA A 35 5.20 -4.57 -14.92
C ALA A 35 4.61 -3.30 -15.59
N ARG A 36 4.47 -3.30 -16.91
CA ARG A 36 3.84 -2.21 -17.67
C ARG A 36 2.37 -2.05 -17.28
N VAL A 37 1.60 -3.13 -17.34
CA VAL A 37 0.18 -3.15 -16.98
C VAL A 37 -0.02 -2.76 -15.51
N HIS A 38 0.80 -3.28 -14.60
CA HIS A 38 0.72 -2.93 -13.18
C HIS A 38 0.95 -1.44 -12.92
N ARG A 39 1.92 -0.82 -13.62
CA ARG A 39 2.18 0.62 -13.52
C ARG A 39 0.97 1.43 -13.98
N GLU A 40 0.39 1.08 -15.12
CA GLU A 40 -0.79 1.73 -15.69
C GLU A 40 -1.99 1.68 -14.74
N ILE A 41 -2.23 0.52 -14.10
CA ILE A 41 -3.27 0.35 -13.09
C ILE A 41 -2.97 1.20 -11.85
N THR A 42 -1.73 1.15 -11.35
CA THR A 42 -1.30 1.88 -10.14
C THR A 42 -1.51 3.38 -10.31
N GLU A 43 -1.20 3.92 -11.48
CA GLU A 43 -1.40 5.34 -11.79
C GLU A 43 -2.88 5.74 -11.76
N ARG A 44 -3.77 4.92 -12.35
CA ARG A 44 -5.23 5.17 -12.34
C ARG A 44 -5.83 5.18 -10.93
N ILE A 45 -5.30 4.37 -10.01
CA ILE A 45 -5.82 4.27 -8.64
C ILE A 45 -5.02 5.07 -7.60
N ARG A 46 -3.99 5.81 -8.03
CA ARG A 46 -3.04 6.52 -7.16
C ARG A 46 -3.73 7.38 -6.10
N ILE A 47 -4.66 8.24 -6.52
CA ILE A 47 -5.34 9.18 -5.62
C ILE A 47 -6.12 8.42 -4.55
N ILE A 48 -6.83 7.37 -4.95
CA ILE A 48 -7.62 6.52 -4.07
C ILE A 48 -6.70 5.82 -3.05
N ARG A 49 -5.58 5.25 -3.48
CA ARG A 49 -4.60 4.63 -2.57
C ARG A 49 -3.99 5.61 -1.57
N ARG A 50 -3.70 6.84 -1.99
CA ARG A 50 -3.15 7.88 -1.10
C ARG A 50 -4.09 8.25 0.04
N LEU A 51 -5.40 8.03 -0.11
CA LEU A 51 -6.35 8.25 0.98
C LEU A 51 -6.05 7.37 2.20
N ASP A 52 -5.49 6.17 2.02
CA ASP A 52 -5.14 5.26 3.12
C ASP A 52 -4.19 5.96 4.12
N PHE A 53 -3.28 6.81 3.61
CA PHE A 53 -2.29 7.55 4.40
C PHE A 53 -2.81 8.85 5.02
N THR A 54 -4.11 9.14 4.91
CA THR A 54 -4.74 10.21 5.71
C THR A 54 -4.93 9.81 7.18
N LYS A 55 -4.86 8.50 7.47
CA LYS A 55 -4.91 7.96 8.84
C LYS A 55 -3.49 7.63 9.33
N PRO A 56 -2.97 8.28 10.39
CA PRO A 56 -1.63 7.98 10.92
C PRO A 56 -1.39 6.50 11.27
N ALA A 57 -2.42 5.82 11.78
CA ALA A 57 -2.33 4.40 12.10
C ALA A 57 -2.03 3.51 10.86
N ARG A 58 -2.45 3.95 9.66
CA ARG A 58 -2.19 3.22 8.42
C ARG A 58 -0.75 3.37 7.95
N LEU A 59 -0.11 4.51 8.17
CA LEU A 59 1.32 4.68 7.89
C LEU A 59 2.16 3.64 8.63
N ALA A 60 1.99 3.55 9.96
CA ALA A 60 2.74 2.60 10.78
C ALA A 60 2.45 1.14 10.35
N ALA A 61 1.17 0.81 10.14
CA ALA A 61 0.76 -0.52 9.71
C ALA A 61 1.38 -0.92 8.36
N THR A 62 1.43 -0.01 7.37
CA THR A 62 2.03 -0.29 6.05
C THR A 62 3.50 -0.65 6.16
N TYR A 63 4.27 0.05 7.01
CA TYR A 63 5.67 -0.31 7.24
C TYR A 63 5.83 -1.72 7.82
N ASP A 64 4.99 -2.10 8.78
CA ASP A 64 5.06 -3.42 9.42
C ASP A 64 4.59 -4.54 8.47
N GLU A 65 3.54 -4.28 7.69
CA GLU A 65 3.02 -5.15 6.63
C GLU A 65 4.10 -5.41 5.56
N HIS A 66 4.70 -4.35 5.01
CA HIS A 66 5.78 -4.43 4.01
C HIS A 66 7.01 -5.15 4.57
N ALA A 67 7.41 -4.84 5.81
CA ALA A 67 8.48 -5.52 6.51
C ALA A 67 8.19 -7.03 6.65
N GLY A 68 6.95 -7.41 6.94
CA GLY A 68 6.50 -8.81 6.97
C GLY A 68 6.68 -9.50 5.62
N ILE A 69 6.22 -8.86 4.54
CA ILE A 69 6.32 -9.38 3.17
C ILE A 69 7.79 -9.57 2.78
N LEU A 70 8.65 -8.56 3.00
CA LEU A 70 10.09 -8.65 2.69
C LEU A 70 10.80 -9.75 3.48
N ARG A 71 10.45 -9.95 4.77
CA ARG A 71 10.97 -11.08 5.56
C ARG A 71 10.58 -12.43 4.98
N ALA A 72 9.33 -12.58 4.53
CA ALA A 72 8.89 -13.83 3.92
C ALA A 72 9.61 -14.09 2.59
N ILE A 73 9.76 -13.06 1.74
CA ILE A 73 10.50 -13.15 0.47
C ILE A 73 11.97 -13.52 0.69
N THR A 74 12.67 -12.80 1.57
CA THR A 74 14.10 -13.04 1.85
C THR A 74 14.38 -14.42 2.44
N ARG A 75 13.42 -14.98 3.18
CA ARG A 75 13.46 -16.35 3.70
C ARG A 75 12.93 -17.40 2.72
N ARG A 76 12.63 -17.02 1.47
CA ARG A 76 12.08 -17.87 0.40
C ARG A 76 10.78 -18.59 0.79
N ARG A 77 9.96 -17.98 1.64
CA ARG A 77 8.63 -18.48 2.04
C ARG A 77 7.56 -17.88 1.15
N SER A 78 7.46 -18.40 -0.07
CA SER A 78 6.60 -17.83 -1.12
C SER A 78 5.11 -17.80 -0.73
N ASP A 79 4.60 -18.88 -0.16
CA ASP A 79 3.18 -18.97 0.23
C ASP A 79 2.82 -17.94 1.31
N ASP A 80 3.70 -17.76 2.29
CA ASP A 80 3.56 -16.73 3.32
C ASP A 80 3.61 -15.33 2.73
N ALA A 81 4.56 -15.06 1.84
CA ALA A 81 4.69 -13.76 1.19
C ALA A 81 3.42 -13.42 0.38
N GLN A 82 2.88 -14.39 -0.36
CA GLN A 82 1.64 -14.22 -1.11
C GLN A 82 0.42 -14.00 -0.20
N ARG A 83 0.31 -14.76 0.89
CA ARG A 83 -0.76 -14.57 1.88
C ARG A 83 -0.71 -13.19 2.51
N LEU A 84 0.47 -12.75 2.94
CA LEU A 84 0.69 -11.42 3.52
C LEU A 84 0.38 -10.31 2.52
N LEU A 85 0.82 -10.46 1.26
CA LEU A 85 0.55 -9.46 0.21
C LEU A 85 -0.95 -9.36 -0.09
N ARG A 86 -1.68 -10.48 -0.17
CA ARG A 86 -3.14 -10.49 -0.35
C ARG A 86 -3.85 -9.76 0.80
N ALA A 87 -3.52 -10.12 2.04
CA ALA A 87 -4.11 -9.51 3.22
C ALA A 87 -3.85 -7.99 3.27
N HIS A 88 -2.62 -7.56 2.98
CA HIS A 88 -2.25 -6.15 2.91
C HIS A 88 -3.09 -5.37 1.88
N VAL A 89 -3.21 -5.89 0.65
CA VAL A 89 -4.01 -5.25 -0.41
C VAL A 89 -5.50 -5.20 -0.06
N GLU A 90 -6.04 -6.28 0.50
CA GLU A 90 -7.44 -6.34 0.94
C GLU A 90 -7.72 -5.34 2.07
N GLN A 91 -6.85 -5.27 3.07
CA GLN A 91 -6.98 -4.33 4.18
C GLN A 91 -6.95 -2.88 3.69
N SER A 92 -5.98 -2.52 2.85
CA SER A 92 -5.88 -1.16 2.28
C SER A 92 -7.15 -0.78 1.49
N LYS A 93 -7.71 -1.72 0.70
CA LYS A 93 -8.97 -1.50 -0.02
C LYS A 93 -10.16 -1.24 0.91
N LEU A 94 -10.26 -1.97 2.02
CA LEU A 94 -11.33 -1.77 3.01
C LEU A 94 -11.21 -0.41 3.70
N GLU A 95 -10.00 -0.03 4.09
CA GLU A 95 -9.73 1.24 4.77
C GLU A 95 -10.06 2.44 3.90
N VAL A 96 -9.63 2.41 2.63
CA VAL A 96 -9.95 3.48 1.68
C VAL A 96 -11.45 3.57 1.41
N ARG A 97 -12.16 2.43 1.36
CA ARG A 97 -13.62 2.41 1.24
C ARG A 97 -14.28 3.10 2.45
N HIS A 98 -13.84 2.80 3.67
CA HIS A 98 -14.32 3.46 4.87
C HIS A 98 -14.06 4.97 4.85
N ILE A 99 -12.83 5.38 4.51
CA ILE A 99 -12.47 6.81 4.40
C ILE A 99 -13.37 7.53 3.40
N THR A 100 -13.58 6.93 2.23
CA THR A 100 -14.38 7.53 1.16
C THR A 100 -15.84 7.70 1.59
N LEU A 101 -16.43 6.67 2.22
CA LEU A 101 -17.81 6.74 2.73
C LEU A 101 -17.98 7.79 3.83
N ASP A 102 -17.03 7.86 4.77
CA ASP A 102 -17.01 8.87 5.82
C ASP A 102 -16.96 10.29 5.25
N MET A 103 -16.11 10.53 4.24
CA MET A 103 -16.01 11.82 3.56
C MET A 103 -17.33 12.21 2.87
N LEU A 104 -17.97 11.28 2.16
CA LEU A 104 -19.26 11.51 1.52
C LEU A 104 -20.36 11.83 2.53
N TYR A 105 -20.42 11.09 3.65
CA TYR A 105 -21.41 11.33 4.70
C TYR A 105 -21.23 12.71 5.35
N ARG A 106 -19.97 13.12 5.61
CA ARG A 106 -19.65 14.45 6.16
C ARG A 106 -20.05 15.57 5.19
N ALA A 107 -19.71 15.43 3.91
CA ALA A 107 -20.07 16.42 2.88
C ALA A 107 -21.59 16.58 2.78
N ARG A 108 -22.35 15.47 2.82
CA ARG A 108 -23.82 15.50 2.80
C ARG A 108 -24.43 16.21 4.02
N ARG A 109 -23.79 16.15 5.19
CA ARG A 109 -24.27 16.83 6.42
C ARG A 109 -23.94 18.33 6.46
N GLN A 110 -23.00 18.78 5.63
CA GLN A 110 -22.56 20.17 5.56
C GLN A 110 -23.27 20.96 4.44
N ALA A 111 -23.99 20.26 3.55
CA ALA A 111 -24.85 20.82 2.51
C ALA A 111 -26.29 20.95 3.00
#